data_AF-A0A2C9CAM8-F1
#
_entry.id   AF-A0A2C9CAM8-F1
#
_cell.length_a   1.000
_cell.length_b   1.000
_cell.length_c   1.000
_cell.angle_alpha   90.00
_cell.angle_beta   90.00
_cell.angle_gamma   90.00
#
_symmetry.space_group_name_H-M   'P 1'
#
loop_
_entity.id
_entity.type
_entity.pdbx_description
1 polymer ?
#
loop_
_entity_poly.entity_id
_entity_poly.type
_entity_poly.pdbx_seq_one_letter_code
_entity_poly.pdbx_strand_id
1 'polypeptide(L)'
;MSIALGVEACKKKKTVLFFTAAKLVNMLLEARSEQQLSRLQKRLIKAELVILDELGYLPLSKEGSELLFQFFADRYENGATIISSNLEFADWTKFMNDPTMTSALLDRNNTS
;
A
#
# COMPACT_ATOMS: atom_id res chain seq x y z
N MET A 1 10.06 14.64 -1.62
CA MET A 1 9.47 15.68 -2.51
C MET A 1 8.47 14.99 -3.41
N SER A 2 7.23 14.77 -2.94
CA SER A 2 6.25 13.94 -3.67
C SER A 2 4.81 14.44 -3.52
N ILE A 3 4.60 15.76 -3.41
CA ILE A 3 3.23 16.34 -3.44
C ILE A 3 2.79 16.67 -4.89
N ALA A 4 3.69 16.56 -5.88
CA ALA A 4 3.44 17.09 -7.23
C ALA A 4 2.84 16.10 -8.25
N LEU A 5 2.58 14.83 -7.89
CA LEU A 5 1.95 13.85 -8.81
C LEU A 5 0.58 13.34 -8.35
N GLY A 6 0.00 13.94 -7.29
CA GLY A 6 -1.38 13.64 -6.86
C GLY A 6 -2.45 14.49 -7.54
N VAL A 7 -2.08 15.60 -8.19
CA VAL A 7 -3.04 16.58 -8.73
C VAL A 7 -3.58 16.17 -10.12
N GLU A 8 -2.87 15.31 -10.86
CA GLU A 8 -3.26 14.95 -12.23
C GLU A 8 -4.04 13.63 -12.34
N ALA A 9 -4.75 13.24 -11.28
CA ALA A 9 -5.80 12.21 -11.31
C ALA A 9 -7.20 12.76 -10.96
N CYS A 10 -7.36 14.08 -10.85
CA CYS A 10 -8.65 14.75 -10.61
C CYS A 10 -9.57 14.83 -11.84
N LYS A 11 -9.30 14.10 -12.94
CA LYS A 11 -10.05 14.25 -14.20
C LYS A 11 -11.26 13.30 -14.39
N LYS A 12 -11.58 12.39 -13.44
CA LYS A 12 -12.72 11.44 -13.61
C LYS A 12 -13.52 11.04 -12.35
N LYS A 13 -13.71 11.90 -11.34
CA LYS A 13 -14.48 11.59 -10.10
C LYS A 13 -13.99 10.35 -9.31
N LYS A 14 -12.77 9.87 -9.57
CA LYS A 14 -12.21 8.67 -8.94
C LYS A 14 -11.60 9.01 -7.58
N THR A 15 -11.88 8.20 -6.56
CA THR A 15 -11.30 8.36 -5.22
C THR A 15 -9.85 7.88 -5.22
N VAL A 16 -8.90 8.80 -5.09
CA VAL A 16 -7.47 8.51 -5.00
C VAL A 16 -6.99 8.82 -3.58
N LEU A 17 -6.34 7.87 -2.93
CA LEU A 17 -5.71 8.05 -1.62
C LEU A 17 -4.19 7.93 -1.75
N PHE A 18 -3.47 8.80 -1.04
CA PHE A 18 -2.01 8.80 -1.02
C PHE A 18 -1.51 8.65 0.43
N PHE A 19 -0.58 7.72 0.65
CA PHE A 19 0.06 7.50 1.94
C PHE A 19 1.54 7.19 1.75
N THR A 20 2.38 7.57 2.71
CA THR A 20 3.67 6.89 2.87
C THR A 20 3.43 5.53 3.53
N ALA A 21 4.28 4.55 3.25
CA ALA A 21 4.19 3.21 3.85
C ALA A 21 4.15 3.26 5.38
N ALA A 22 5.04 4.05 5.99
CA ALA A 22 5.09 4.24 7.43
C ALA A 22 3.78 4.83 7.99
N LYS A 23 3.19 5.82 7.31
CA LYS A 23 1.93 6.42 7.73
C LYS A 23 0.78 5.43 7.66
N LEU A 24 0.69 4.65 6.57
CA LEU A 24 -0.36 3.64 6.44
C LEU A 24 -0.23 2.56 7.52
N VAL A 25 0.98 2.08 7.80
CA VAL A 25 1.23 1.10 8.87
C VAL A 25 0.80 1.63 10.23
N ASN A 26 1.21 2.86 10.57
CA ASN A 26 0.83 3.47 11.84
C ASN A 26 -0.70 3.59 11.96
N MET A 27 -1.39 4.00 10.89
CA MET A 27 -2.86 4.05 10.88
C MET A 27 -3.51 2.67 11.04
N LEU A 28 -2.92 1.62 10.44
CA LEU A 28 -3.43 0.25 10.58
C LEU A 28 -3.21 -0.28 12.00
N LEU A 29 -2.05 -0.03 12.60
CA LEU A 29 -1.73 -0.41 13.97
C LEU A 29 -2.64 0.30 14.98
N GLU A 30 -2.81 1.61 14.83
CA GLU A 30 -3.70 2.42 15.67
C GLU A 30 -5.16 1.93 15.54
N ALA A 31 -5.65 1.75 14.32
CA ALA A 31 -6.99 1.23 14.09
C ALA A 31 -7.19 -0.19 14.65
N ARG A 32 -6.14 -1.03 14.66
CA ARG A 32 -6.19 -2.34 15.32
C ARG A 32 -6.31 -2.20 16.83
N SER A 33 -5.49 -1.34 17.44
CA SER A 33 -5.53 -1.05 18.88
C SER A 33 -6.90 -0.51 19.31
N GLU A 34 -7.53 0.31 18.48
CA GLU A 34 -8.86 0.87 18.73
C GLU A 34 -10.03 -0.03 18.32
N GLN A 35 -9.76 -1.27 17.85
CA GLN A 35 -10.78 -2.19 17.30
C GLN A 35 -11.57 -1.61 16.11
N GLN A 36 -11.00 -0.64 15.40
CA GLN A 36 -11.57 0.02 14.22
C GLN A 36 -10.94 -0.45 12.90
N LEU A 37 -10.03 -1.44 12.92
CA LEU A 37 -9.30 -1.92 11.75
C LEU A 37 -10.22 -2.25 10.57
N SER A 38 -11.31 -2.99 10.81
CA SER A 38 -12.28 -3.35 9.76
C SER A 38 -12.91 -2.13 9.09
N ARG A 39 -13.20 -1.07 9.86
CA ARG A 39 -13.77 0.18 9.33
C ARG A 39 -12.76 0.90 8.45
N LEU A 40 -11.50 0.96 8.88
CA LEU A 40 -10.41 1.57 8.10
C LEU A 40 -10.16 0.79 6.80
N GLN A 41 -10.04 -0.54 6.88
CA GLN A 41 -9.86 -1.41 5.71
C GLN A 41 -10.99 -1.23 4.69
N LYS A 42 -12.27 -1.24 5.13
CA LYS A 42 -13.41 -0.98 4.24
C LYS A 42 -13.33 0.37 3.53
N ARG A 43 -12.85 1.42 4.21
CA ARG A 43 -12.65 2.74 3.59
C ARG A 43 -11.52 2.69 2.56
N LEU A 44 -10.42 2.04 2.89
CA LEU A 44 -9.27 1.92 2.02
C LEU A 44 -9.58 1.08 0.78
N ILE A 45 -10.30 -0.04 0.90
CA ILE A 45 -10.71 -0.91 -0.21
C ILE A 45 -11.64 -0.18 -1.19
N LYS A 46 -12.56 0.66 -0.69
CA LYS A 46 -13.47 1.45 -1.54
C LYS A 46 -12.78 2.52 -2.39
N ALA A 47 -11.52 2.85 -2.13
CA ALA A 47 -10.78 3.79 -2.95
C ALA A 47 -10.45 3.14 -4.31
N GLU A 48 -10.71 3.86 -5.41
CA GLU A 48 -10.41 3.35 -6.75
C GLU A 48 -8.90 3.19 -6.97
N LEU A 49 -8.11 4.10 -6.41
CA LEU A 49 -6.65 4.06 -6.46
C LEU A 49 -6.07 4.38 -5.09
N VAL A 50 -5.13 3.56 -4.64
CA VAL A 50 -4.26 3.88 -3.50
C VAL A 50 -2.83 3.96 -3.99
N ILE A 51 -2.15 5.05 -3.64
CA ILE A 51 -0.72 5.24 -3.91
C ILE A 51 0.01 5.13 -2.58
N LEU A 52 0.96 4.20 -2.51
CA LEU A 52 1.84 4.02 -1.37
C LEU A 52 3.25 4.45 -1.76
N ASP A 53 3.78 5.45 -1.07
CA ASP A 53 5.13 5.98 -1.31
C ASP A 53 6.11 5.52 -0.21
N GLU A 54 7.40 5.53 -0.53
CA GLU A 54 8.50 5.31 0.42
C GLU A 54 8.45 3.95 1.17
N LEU A 55 7.99 2.89 0.52
CA LEU A 55 8.10 1.55 1.11
C LEU A 55 9.59 1.16 1.24
N GLY A 56 9.96 0.67 2.43
CA GLY A 56 11.34 0.25 2.74
C GLY A 56 12.24 1.28 3.42
N TYR A 57 11.77 2.51 3.61
CA TYR A 57 12.58 3.54 4.28
C TYR A 57 12.68 3.35 5.80
N LEU A 58 11.76 2.60 6.40
CA LEU A 58 11.74 2.31 7.84
C LEU A 58 11.51 0.82 8.08
N PRO A 59 12.20 0.22 9.08
CA PRO A 59 11.92 -1.15 9.48
C PRO A 59 10.51 -1.21 10.06
N LEU A 60 9.64 -1.93 9.35
CA LEU A 60 8.28 -2.20 9.83
C LEU A 60 8.34 -3.27 10.91
N SER A 61 7.56 -3.09 11.98
CA SER A 61 7.34 -4.16 12.94
C SER A 61 6.71 -5.36 12.24
N LYS A 62 6.94 -6.58 12.74
CA LYS A 62 6.32 -7.80 12.18
C LYS A 62 4.81 -7.62 12.00
N GLU A 63 4.16 -7.06 13.01
CA GLU A 63 2.74 -6.77 12.98
C GLU A 63 2.34 -5.74 11.91
N GLY A 64 3.11 -4.67 11.77
CA GLY A 64 2.88 -3.67 10.73
C GLY A 64 3.03 -4.23 9.32
N SER A 65 3.99 -5.14 9.11
CA SER A 65 4.19 -5.85 7.86
C SER A 65 3.02 -6.79 7.54
N GLU A 66 2.54 -7.55 8.52
CA GLU A 66 1.36 -8.43 8.37
C GLU A 66 0.10 -7.62 7.98
N LEU A 67 -0.12 -6.47 8.63
CA LEU A 67 -1.25 -5.60 8.31
C LEU A 67 -1.18 -4.98 6.92
N LEU A 68 0.01 -4.55 6.48
CA LEU A 68 0.21 -4.07 5.12
C LEU A 68 0.03 -5.18 4.09
N PHE A 69 0.54 -6.38 4.35
CA PHE A 69 0.34 -7.53 3.49
C PHE A 69 -1.15 -7.82 3.31
N GLN A 70 -1.90 -7.87 4.41
CA GLN A 70 -3.34 -8.08 4.37
C GLN A 70 -4.06 -6.97 3.58
N PHE A 71 -3.64 -5.71 3.77
CA PHE A 71 -4.15 -4.60 2.96
C PHE A 71 -3.89 -4.78 1.46
N PHE A 72 -2.70 -5.23 1.06
CA PHE A 72 -2.39 -5.48 -0.35
C PHE A 72 -3.19 -6.65 -0.91
N ALA A 73 -3.32 -7.74 -0.17
CA ALA A 73 -4.12 -8.90 -0.54
C ALA A 73 -5.60 -8.51 -0.75
N ASP A 74 -6.17 -7.77 0.20
CA ASP A 74 -7.55 -7.29 0.11
C ASP A 74 -7.77 -6.38 -1.11
N ARG A 75 -6.77 -5.55 -1.45
CA ARG A 75 -6.88 -4.66 -2.62
C ARG A 75 -6.60 -5.34 -3.94
N TYR A 76 -5.83 -6.42 -3.98
CA TYR A 76 -5.46 -7.11 -5.22
C TYR A 76 -6.68 -7.45 -6.08
N GLU A 77 -7.79 -7.85 -5.45
CA GLU A 77 -9.04 -8.17 -6.14
C GLU A 77 -10.04 -7.00 -6.24
N ASN A 78 -9.83 -5.92 -5.48
CA ASN A 78 -10.84 -4.88 -5.26
C ASN A 78 -10.47 -3.48 -5.79
N GLY A 79 -9.20 -3.19 -6.10
CA GLY A 79 -8.81 -1.87 -6.58
C GLY A 79 -7.34 -1.74 -6.97
N ALA A 80 -7.02 -0.69 -7.73
CA ALA A 80 -5.65 -0.47 -8.16
C ALA A 80 -4.78 0.06 -7.00
N THR A 81 -3.56 -0.45 -6.88
CA THR A 81 -2.56 0.06 -5.94
C THR A 81 -1.28 0.36 -6.71
N ILE A 82 -0.71 1.55 -6.50
CA ILE A 82 0.60 1.94 -7.01
C ILE A 82 1.55 2.01 -5.82
N ILE A 83 2.73 1.42 -5.96
CA ILE A 83 3.72 1.37 -4.89
C ILE A 83 5.04 1.92 -5.40
N SER A 84 5.52 2.95 -4.73
CA SER A 84 6.87 3.48 -4.81
C SER A 84 7.68 2.91 -3.63
N SER A 85 8.81 2.29 -3.95
CA SER A 85 9.64 1.57 -2.99
C SER A 85 11.10 1.67 -3.39
N ASN A 86 11.97 1.78 -2.38
CA ASN A 86 13.42 1.66 -2.56
C ASN A 86 13.94 0.26 -2.14
N LEU A 87 13.03 -0.68 -1.83
CA LEU A 87 13.42 -2.05 -1.48
C LEU A 87 13.94 -2.81 -2.68
N GLU A 88 14.99 -3.60 -2.47
CA GLU A 88 15.41 -4.60 -3.43
C GLU A 88 14.37 -5.74 -3.53
N PHE A 89 14.35 -6.43 -4.67
CA PHE A 89 13.42 -7.54 -4.93
C PHE A 89 13.43 -8.62 -3.85
N ALA A 90 14.61 -8.93 -3.30
CA ALA A 90 14.78 -9.93 -2.25
C ALA A 90 14.08 -9.52 -0.94
N ASP A 91 14.00 -8.23 -0.63
CA ASP A 91 13.33 -7.74 0.57
C ASP A 91 11.82 -7.65 0.38
N TRP A 92 11.37 -7.41 -0.84
CA TRP A 92 9.97 -7.55 -1.23
C TRP A 92 9.45 -8.97 -1.03
N THR A 93 10.21 -9.98 -1.45
CA THR A 93 9.79 -11.39 -1.29
C THR A 93 9.73 -11.79 0.18
N LYS A 94 10.65 -11.30 1.02
CA LYS A 94 10.59 -11.48 2.49
C LYS A 94 9.39 -10.77 3.11
N PHE A 95 9.07 -9.57 2.63
CA PHE A 95 7.97 -8.76 3.15
C PHE A 95 6.60 -9.36 2.82
N MET A 96 6.42 -9.83 1.58
CA MET A 96 5.13 -10.32 1.11
C MET A 96 4.89 -11.79 1.42
N ASN A 97 5.94 -12.58 1.66
CA ASN A 97 5.83 -14.02 1.92
C ASN A 97 5.03 -14.80 0.83
N ASP A 98 4.78 -14.18 -0.33
CA ASP A 98 4.10 -14.71 -1.51
C ASP A 98 4.83 -14.17 -2.77
N PRO A 99 5.60 -15.02 -3.46
CA PRO A 99 6.32 -14.64 -4.68
C PRO A 99 5.39 -14.22 -5.83
N THR A 100 4.16 -14.73 -5.87
CA THR A 100 3.18 -14.45 -6.93
C THR A 100 2.62 -13.04 -6.78
N MET A 101 2.20 -12.69 -5.57
CA MET A 101 1.70 -11.35 -5.26
C MET A 101 2.82 -10.31 -5.39
N THR A 102 4.04 -10.66 -4.96
CA THR A 102 5.23 -9.82 -5.14
C THR A 102 5.48 -9.52 -6.62
N SER A 103 5.44 -10.54 -7.47
CA SER A 103 5.65 -10.38 -8.91
C SER A 103 4.58 -9.51 -9.54
N ALA A 104 3.29 -9.71 -9.22
CA ALA A 104 2.20 -8.91 -9.77
C ALA A 104 2.26 -7.41 -9.39
N LEU A 105 2.80 -7.09 -8.22
CA LEU A 105 2.99 -5.71 -7.78
C LEU A 105 4.22 -5.06 -8.40
N LEU A 106 5.30 -5.81 -8.62
CA LEU A 106 6.53 -5.32 -9.23
C LEU A 106 6.47 -5.23 -10.76
N ASP A 107 5.70 -6.10 -11.42
CA ASP A 107 5.54 -6.13 -12.88
C ASP A 107 5.03 -4.77 -13.41
N ARG A 108 4.23 -4.05 -12.62
CA ARG A 108 3.74 -2.70 -12.95
C ARG A 108 4.81 -1.60 -12.94
N ASN A 109 5.96 -1.83 -12.30
CA ASN A 109 7.06 -0.85 -12.22
C ASN A 109 8.13 -1.07 -13.30
N ASN A 110 8.16 -2.22 -13.98
CA ASN A 110 9.19 -2.58 -14.96
C ASN A 110 8.81 -2.23 -16.42
N THR A 111 7.73 -1.50 -16.66
CA THR A 111 7.27 -1.12 -18.02
C THR A 111 7.64 0.30 -18.45
N SER A 112 8.77 0.86 -17.99
CA SER A 112 9.30 2.15 -18.47
C SER A 112 10.65 1.99 -19.16
#